data_AF-A0A820QSZ5-F1
#
_entry.id   AF-A0A820QSZ5-F1
#
_cell.length_a   1.000
_cell.length_b   1.000
_cell.length_c   1.000
_cell.angle_alpha   90.00
_cell.angle_beta   90.00
_cell.angle_gamma   90.00
#
_symmetry.space_group_name_H-M   'P 1'
#
loop_
_entity.id
_entity.type
_entity.pdbx_description
1 polymer ?
#
loop_
_entity_poly.entity_id
_entity_poly.type
_entity_poly.pdbx_seq_one_letter_code
_entity_poly.pdbx_strand_id
1 'polypeptide(L)'
;MFLGDKTLQQGIQMYLKGLSYSSTTQEDLWKYLDQAANHTIDIERIMTGWTRQAGYPFVEVNRNYSRTEQPMVGGHMVISQQPFSLLSTTTKSEKWWIPFKYFDRTFNQSSNASEIIWLNDTSKTLTITASDSDWILANPDYLGIYRTKYDPQNFWLIMAQLEMDHTCIPTITRGALVDDVFALSRASLINASDPYTLIRYLKNETDFVPWTVALSAMNQQEVLLAEQDIILDLQNYFLELILPIYNKIGWTPVNQLTDWLQALLQPSILSIVCRYRYQECIEAAQSIYRNWKLNPTLNQIPANLRSPVYCTIIRGGSRSDFNFLWSRLQNESIANEVMNLLEGLACTEDPPLIVYFLEQHLKNDSIIRDQYVIQSITNIARSPRANQVVWNWIRDNWSKLLSKRGASFGRLSRIIEAVSSQFITVQKRDELKAFASSITNEGTVYRQYFQLLIDRINADIEWIAVNLASINTFFRPNNNSFVVAL
;
A
#
# COMPACT_ATOMS: atom_id res chain seq x y z
N MET A 1 -3.42 -4.52 -22.08
CA MET A 1 -3.70 -3.17 -22.62
C MET A 1 -4.73 -3.26 -23.76
N PHE A 2 -5.67 -2.32 -23.89
CA PHE A 2 -6.81 -2.48 -24.81
C PHE A 2 -6.47 -2.42 -26.32
N LEU A 3 -5.35 -1.78 -26.69
CA LEU A 3 -4.88 -1.72 -28.09
C LEU A 3 -4.13 -2.99 -28.53
N GLY A 4 -3.66 -3.80 -27.59
CA GLY A 4 -2.71 -4.88 -27.84
C GLY A 4 -1.28 -4.39 -28.06
N ASP A 5 -0.31 -5.23 -27.69
CA ASP A 5 1.11 -4.83 -27.60
C ASP A 5 1.69 -4.40 -28.95
N LYS A 6 1.34 -5.11 -30.04
CA LYS A 6 1.82 -4.80 -31.39
C LYS A 6 1.35 -3.42 -31.87
N THR A 7 0.06 -3.14 -31.71
CA THR A 7 -0.57 -1.86 -32.11
C THR A 7 0.03 -0.70 -31.33
N LEU A 8 0.16 -0.86 -30.00
CA LEU A 8 0.78 0.14 -29.14
C LEU A 8 2.23 0.41 -29.58
N GLN A 9 3.03 -0.64 -29.74
CA GLN A 9 4.43 -0.52 -30.11
C GLN A 9 4.57 0.21 -31.45
N GLN A 10 3.77 -0.17 -32.44
CA GLN A 10 3.74 0.49 -33.74
C GLN A 10 3.38 1.97 -33.62
N GLY A 11 2.33 2.31 -32.89
CA GLY A 11 1.91 3.71 -32.70
C GLY A 11 2.95 4.55 -31.97
N ILE A 12 3.61 4.02 -30.94
CA ILE A 12 4.73 4.69 -30.25
C ILE A 12 5.91 4.91 -31.21
N GLN A 13 6.27 3.91 -32.02
CA GLN A 13 7.35 4.06 -33.01
C GLN A 13 7.03 5.13 -34.05
N MET A 14 5.78 5.19 -34.52
CA MET A 14 5.32 6.20 -35.46
C MET A 14 5.35 7.60 -34.84
N TYR A 15 4.85 7.74 -33.61
CA TYR A 15 4.89 8.99 -32.83
C TYR A 15 6.33 9.51 -32.65
N LEU A 16 7.24 8.66 -32.17
CA LEU A 16 8.63 9.07 -31.92
C LEU A 16 9.36 9.46 -33.21
N LYS A 17 9.17 8.71 -34.30
CA LYS A 17 9.79 9.03 -35.60
C LYS A 17 9.20 10.29 -36.21
N GLY A 18 7.88 10.43 -36.18
CA GLY A 18 7.15 11.53 -36.80
C GLY A 18 7.38 12.88 -36.13
N LEU A 19 7.64 12.90 -34.82
CA LEU A 19 7.87 14.11 -34.03
C LEU A 19 9.30 14.22 -33.47
N SER A 20 10.25 13.49 -34.09
CA SER A 20 11.66 13.53 -33.71
C SER A 20 12.19 14.96 -33.67
N TYR A 21 12.97 15.28 -32.63
CA TYR A 21 13.60 16.58 -32.41
C TYR A 21 12.62 17.77 -32.27
N SER A 22 11.33 17.50 -32.01
CA SER A 22 10.28 18.50 -31.79
C SER A 22 9.66 18.36 -30.38
N SER A 23 8.78 19.29 -30.02
CA SER A 23 7.91 19.20 -28.83
C SER A 23 6.53 18.65 -29.21
N THR A 24 5.82 18.08 -28.24
CA THR A 24 4.55 17.36 -28.47
C THR A 24 3.51 17.67 -27.40
N THR A 25 2.24 17.40 -27.69
CA THR A 25 1.14 17.38 -26.71
C THR A 25 0.57 15.97 -26.54
N GLN A 26 -0.41 15.81 -25.63
CA GLN A 26 -1.10 14.52 -25.47
C GLN A 26 -1.93 14.16 -26.72
N GLU A 27 -2.51 15.16 -27.39
CA GLU A 27 -3.32 14.98 -28.60
C GLU A 27 -2.49 14.42 -29.76
N ASP A 28 -1.22 14.82 -29.86
CA ASP A 28 -0.28 14.24 -30.80
C ASP A 28 -0.13 12.72 -30.59
N LEU A 29 0.02 12.28 -29.35
CA LEU A 29 0.16 10.85 -29.04
C LEU A 29 -1.10 10.07 -29.43
N TRP A 30 -2.29 10.59 -29.11
CA TRP A 30 -3.56 9.95 -29.45
C TRP A 30 -3.71 9.74 -30.95
N LYS A 31 -3.38 10.76 -31.76
CA LYS A 31 -3.44 10.68 -33.22
C LYS A 31 -2.59 9.53 -33.81
N TYR A 32 -1.36 9.35 -33.33
CA TYR A 32 -0.49 8.28 -33.84
C TYR A 32 -0.93 6.89 -33.37
N LEU A 33 -1.48 6.78 -32.16
CA LEU A 33 -2.05 5.52 -31.69
C LEU A 33 -3.33 5.16 -32.45
N ASP A 34 -4.18 6.15 -32.76
CA ASP A 34 -5.39 5.96 -33.57
C ASP A 34 -5.02 5.47 -34.97
N GLN A 35 -4.00 6.06 -35.58
CA GLN A 35 -3.48 5.65 -36.88
C GLN A 35 -2.96 4.21 -36.84
N ALA A 36 -2.22 3.82 -35.81
CA ALA A 36 -1.74 2.44 -35.66
C ALA A 36 -2.89 1.44 -35.43
N ALA A 37 -3.97 1.88 -34.79
CA ALA A 37 -5.20 1.12 -34.60
C ALA A 37 -6.14 1.13 -35.83
N ASN A 38 -5.69 1.63 -36.98
CA ASN A 38 -6.48 1.81 -38.20
C ASN A 38 -7.79 2.58 -37.96
N HIS A 39 -7.81 3.53 -37.02
CA HIS A 39 -8.97 4.32 -36.63
C HIS A 39 -10.20 3.50 -36.19
N THR A 40 -9.98 2.26 -35.72
CA THR A 40 -11.06 1.39 -35.22
C THR A 40 -11.55 1.77 -33.82
N ILE A 41 -10.75 2.56 -33.09
CA ILE A 41 -11.01 3.03 -31.74
C ILE A 41 -10.67 4.53 -31.72
N ASP A 42 -11.48 5.33 -31.01
CA ASP A 42 -11.25 6.76 -30.77
C ASP A 42 -10.49 6.94 -29.45
N ILE A 43 -9.15 6.98 -29.52
CA ILE A 43 -8.29 7.01 -28.34
C ILE A 43 -8.34 8.36 -27.65
N GLU A 44 -8.43 9.47 -28.40
CA GLU A 44 -8.56 10.79 -27.80
C GLU A 44 -9.80 10.86 -26.91
N ARG A 45 -10.94 10.36 -27.39
CA ARG A 45 -12.18 10.32 -26.61
C ARG A 45 -12.08 9.43 -25.38
N ILE A 46 -11.43 8.27 -25.48
CA ILE A 46 -11.18 7.39 -24.32
C ILE A 46 -10.32 8.13 -23.29
N MET A 47 -9.16 8.61 -23.72
CA MET A 47 -8.10 9.09 -22.84
C MET A 47 -8.37 10.47 -22.24
N THR A 48 -9.23 11.27 -22.88
CA THR A 48 -9.66 12.59 -22.36
C THR A 48 -10.19 12.48 -20.93
N GLY A 49 -11.06 11.49 -20.65
CA GLY A 49 -11.59 11.26 -19.30
C GLY A 49 -10.53 10.74 -18.31
N TRP A 50 -9.43 10.17 -18.79
CA TRP A 50 -8.34 9.68 -17.94
C TRP A 50 -7.26 10.73 -17.66
N THR A 51 -7.05 11.70 -18.55
CA THR A 51 -5.97 12.68 -18.42
C THR A 51 -6.42 14.08 -18.02
N ARG A 52 -7.70 14.45 -18.24
CA ARG A 52 -8.20 15.81 -17.99
C ARG A 52 -9.02 15.98 -16.71
N GLN A 53 -9.29 14.90 -15.97
CA GLN A 53 -9.98 14.96 -14.68
C GLN A 53 -9.16 14.25 -13.61
N ALA A 54 -9.30 14.71 -12.36
CA ALA A 54 -8.58 14.15 -11.23
C ALA A 54 -9.29 12.91 -10.66
N GLY A 55 -8.52 11.93 -10.20
CA GLY A 55 -9.04 10.72 -9.57
C GLY A 55 -9.24 9.56 -10.55
N TYR A 56 -9.88 8.50 -10.06
CA TYR A 56 -10.19 7.28 -10.81
C TYR A 56 -11.50 6.67 -10.28
N PRO A 57 -12.17 5.80 -11.05
CA PRO A 57 -13.43 5.20 -10.61
C PRO A 57 -13.23 3.91 -9.80
N PHE A 58 -14.24 3.55 -9.02
CA PHE A 58 -14.52 2.15 -8.74
C PHE A 58 -15.68 1.68 -9.62
N VAL A 59 -15.65 0.40 -10.00
CA VAL A 59 -16.70 -0.29 -10.72
C VAL A 59 -17.40 -1.25 -9.77
N GLU A 60 -18.70 -1.06 -9.58
CA GLU A 60 -19.54 -1.98 -8.82
C GLU A 60 -20.10 -3.05 -9.75
N VAL A 61 -19.97 -4.31 -9.33
CA VAL A 61 -20.37 -5.50 -10.04
C VAL A 61 -21.47 -6.18 -9.25
N ASN A 62 -22.72 -5.98 -9.69
CA ASN A 62 -23.91 -6.52 -9.02
C ASN A 62 -24.52 -7.64 -9.85
N ARG A 63 -24.46 -8.87 -9.35
CA ARG A 63 -25.08 -10.03 -10.01
C ARG A 63 -26.54 -10.20 -9.59
N ASN A 64 -27.37 -10.61 -10.54
CA ASN A 64 -28.74 -11.03 -10.30
C ASN A 64 -28.80 -12.56 -10.32
N TYR A 65 -28.93 -13.15 -9.13
CA TYR A 65 -28.98 -14.59 -8.87
C TYR A 65 -30.39 -15.19 -9.02
N SER A 66 -31.27 -14.54 -9.77
CA SER A 66 -32.62 -15.06 -9.98
C SER A 66 -32.58 -16.29 -10.86
N ARG A 67 -33.12 -17.41 -10.34
CA ARG A 67 -33.33 -18.67 -11.04
C ARG A 67 -34.26 -18.42 -12.24
N THR A 68 -33.72 -18.19 -13.43
CA THR A 68 -34.55 -18.17 -14.63
C THR A 68 -35.14 -19.57 -14.79
N GLU A 69 -36.45 -19.69 -14.99
CA GLU A 69 -37.15 -20.96 -15.29
C GLU A 69 -36.62 -21.65 -16.57
N GLN A 70 -35.71 -20.98 -17.28
CA GLN A 70 -34.95 -21.45 -18.43
C GLN A 70 -33.50 -21.75 -17.98
N PRO A 71 -33.09 -23.02 -17.84
CA PRO A 71 -31.76 -23.42 -17.37
C PRO A 71 -30.60 -23.12 -18.34
N MET A 72 -30.84 -22.41 -19.45
CA MET A 72 -29.84 -22.12 -20.49
C MET A 72 -29.50 -20.63 -20.68
N VAL A 73 -30.13 -19.72 -19.92
CA VAL A 73 -29.75 -18.30 -19.91
C VAL A 73 -29.04 -18.08 -18.59
N GLY A 74 -27.70 -17.95 -18.61
CA GLY A 74 -26.99 -17.55 -17.40
C GLY A 74 -27.46 -16.15 -16.97
N GLY A 75 -27.27 -15.84 -15.68
CA GLY A 75 -27.90 -14.68 -15.04
C GLY A 75 -27.56 -13.33 -15.70
N HIS A 76 -28.02 -12.25 -15.06
CA HIS A 76 -27.66 -10.90 -15.46
C HIS A 76 -26.68 -10.30 -14.45
N MET A 77 -25.79 -9.44 -14.93
CA MET A 77 -24.89 -8.65 -14.11
C MET A 77 -25.03 -7.19 -14.51
N VAL A 78 -25.15 -6.30 -13.53
CA VAL A 78 -25.12 -4.86 -13.73
C VAL A 78 -23.77 -4.35 -13.27
N ILE A 79 -23.04 -3.70 -14.18
CA ILE A 79 -21.82 -2.97 -13.86
C ILE A 79 -22.13 -1.49 -13.81
N SER A 80 -21.60 -0.78 -12.80
CA SER A 80 -21.75 0.67 -12.67
C SER A 80 -20.44 1.32 -12.25
N GLN A 81 -20.23 2.58 -12.62
CA GLN A 81 -19.03 3.34 -12.24
C GLN A 81 -19.37 4.54 -11.37
N GLN A 82 -18.50 4.84 -10.41
CA GLN A 82 -18.53 6.05 -9.59
C GLN A 82 -17.11 6.51 -9.27
N PRO A 83 -16.85 7.81 -9.09
CA PRO A 83 -15.57 8.30 -8.60
C PRO A 83 -15.20 7.66 -7.26
N PHE A 84 -13.99 7.14 -7.13
CA PHE A 84 -13.48 6.64 -5.86
C PHE A 84 -12.93 7.80 -5.01
N SER A 85 -13.44 7.93 -3.79
CA SER A 85 -13.01 8.96 -2.83
C SER A 85 -13.08 8.39 -1.41
N LEU A 86 -12.14 8.81 -0.55
CA LEU A 86 -12.16 8.47 0.88
C LEU A 86 -13.17 9.32 1.66
N LEU A 87 -13.52 10.51 1.14
CA LEU A 87 -14.52 11.39 1.72
C LEU A 87 -15.81 11.28 0.90
N SER A 88 -16.94 11.14 1.59
CA SER A 88 -18.29 11.00 1.02
C SER A 88 -18.82 12.24 0.28
N THR A 89 -18.05 13.33 0.23
CA THR A 89 -18.49 14.66 -0.19
C THR A 89 -18.51 14.89 -1.71
N THR A 90 -18.16 13.89 -2.52
CA THR A 90 -18.05 14.09 -3.97
C THR A 90 -19.34 13.72 -4.72
N THR A 91 -20.20 14.70 -4.95
CA THR A 91 -21.32 14.69 -5.92
C THR A 91 -20.83 14.84 -7.37
N LYS A 92 -19.64 14.31 -7.68
CA LYS A 92 -18.99 14.50 -8.97
C LYS A 92 -19.61 13.58 -10.02
N SER A 93 -20.07 14.17 -11.12
CA SER A 93 -20.60 13.47 -12.30
C SER A 93 -19.51 13.02 -13.27
N GLU A 94 -18.28 12.87 -12.78
CA GLU A 94 -17.12 12.45 -13.57
C GLU A 94 -17.33 11.01 -14.06
N LYS A 95 -17.10 10.81 -15.37
CA LYS A 95 -17.24 9.51 -16.03
C LYS A 95 -15.95 9.20 -16.77
N TRP A 96 -15.63 7.91 -16.83
CA TRP A 96 -14.51 7.38 -17.59
C TRP A 96 -15.01 6.44 -18.66
N TRP A 97 -14.27 6.33 -19.77
CA TRP A 97 -14.43 5.22 -20.71
C TRP A 97 -13.58 4.07 -20.23
N ILE A 98 -14.23 3.12 -19.54
CA ILE A 98 -13.57 2.01 -18.87
C ILE A 98 -13.58 0.78 -19.78
N PRO A 99 -12.40 0.21 -20.11
CA PRO A 99 -12.31 -1.07 -20.79
C PRO A 99 -12.54 -2.20 -19.78
N PHE A 100 -13.80 -2.54 -19.54
CA PHE A 100 -14.18 -3.57 -18.56
C PHE A 100 -13.94 -4.98 -19.12
N LYS A 101 -13.37 -5.83 -18.29
CA LYS A 101 -13.24 -7.28 -18.51
C LYS A 101 -13.57 -8.03 -17.23
N TYR A 102 -14.07 -9.24 -17.39
CA TYR A 102 -14.29 -10.17 -16.30
C TYR A 102 -14.00 -11.62 -16.71
N PHE A 103 -13.65 -12.45 -15.73
CA PHE A 103 -13.49 -13.91 -15.81
C PHE A 103 -14.49 -14.59 -14.89
N ASP A 104 -14.86 -15.83 -15.20
CA ASP A 104 -15.58 -16.73 -14.31
C ASP A 104 -14.79 -18.04 -14.16
N ARG A 105 -15.34 -19.02 -13.44
CA ARG A 105 -14.68 -20.31 -13.18
C ARG A 105 -14.36 -21.13 -14.45
N THR A 106 -15.00 -20.85 -15.58
CA THR A 106 -14.72 -21.54 -16.86
C THR A 106 -13.47 -21.00 -17.56
N PHE A 107 -12.86 -19.94 -17.00
CA PHE A 107 -11.63 -19.34 -17.51
C PHE A 107 -10.47 -20.34 -17.53
N ASN A 108 -9.86 -20.50 -18.71
CA ASN A 108 -8.60 -21.18 -18.88
C ASN A 108 -7.52 -20.13 -19.16
N GLN A 109 -6.39 -20.16 -18.44
CA GLN A 109 -5.28 -19.20 -18.59
C GLN A 109 -4.75 -19.10 -20.03
N SER A 110 -5.00 -20.12 -20.87
CA SER A 110 -4.60 -20.17 -22.28
C SER A 110 -5.56 -19.49 -23.26
N SER A 111 -6.83 -19.26 -22.89
CA SER A 111 -7.82 -18.59 -23.73
C SER A 111 -9.10 -18.33 -22.92
N ASN A 112 -9.63 -17.11 -23.02
CA ASN A 112 -10.99 -16.67 -22.61
C ASN A 112 -11.04 -15.53 -21.60
N ALA A 113 -10.23 -14.48 -21.78
CA ALA A 113 -10.69 -13.20 -21.30
C ALA A 113 -11.95 -12.80 -22.07
N SER A 114 -12.99 -12.31 -21.39
CA SER A 114 -14.10 -11.65 -22.09
C SER A 114 -13.55 -10.57 -23.03
N GLU A 115 -14.22 -10.40 -24.18
CA GLU A 115 -13.96 -9.26 -25.04
C GLU A 115 -14.10 -7.96 -24.24
N ILE A 116 -13.44 -6.90 -24.69
CA ILE A 116 -13.51 -5.62 -23.98
C ILE A 116 -14.93 -5.09 -24.03
N ILE A 117 -15.52 -4.90 -22.86
CA ILE A 117 -16.82 -4.28 -22.70
C ILE A 117 -16.57 -2.82 -22.33
N TRP A 118 -16.88 -1.90 -23.24
CA TRP A 118 -16.79 -0.48 -22.93
C TRP A 118 -17.93 -0.06 -22.00
N LEU A 119 -17.57 0.37 -20.80
CA LEU A 119 -18.44 1.08 -19.86
C LEU A 119 -18.18 2.58 -20.03
N ASN A 120 -19.02 3.21 -20.85
CA ASN A 120 -18.94 4.62 -21.23
C ASN A 120 -20.08 5.48 -20.66
N ASP A 121 -20.99 4.87 -19.92
CA ASP A 121 -22.07 5.52 -19.18
C ASP A 121 -22.02 5.10 -17.69
N THR A 122 -22.99 5.55 -16.90
CA THR A 122 -23.07 5.29 -15.46
C THR A 122 -23.22 3.80 -15.15
N SER A 123 -23.96 3.05 -15.97
CA SER A 123 -24.13 1.61 -15.79
C SER A 123 -24.39 0.87 -17.11
N LYS A 124 -24.19 -0.44 -17.09
CA LYS A 124 -24.45 -1.34 -18.20
C LYS A 124 -24.89 -2.71 -17.68
N THR A 125 -25.90 -3.30 -18.31
CA THR A 125 -26.35 -4.66 -18.00
C THR A 125 -25.74 -5.64 -18.99
N LEU A 126 -25.21 -6.75 -18.47
CA LEU A 126 -24.55 -7.81 -19.22
C LEU A 126 -25.25 -9.14 -18.94
N THR A 127 -25.39 -9.95 -19.98
CA THR A 127 -25.75 -11.37 -19.82
C THR A 127 -24.48 -12.15 -19.53
N ILE A 128 -24.51 -12.97 -18.48
CA ILE A 128 -23.36 -13.78 -18.04
C ILE A 128 -23.70 -15.27 -18.20
N THR A 129 -22.70 -16.13 -18.30
CA THR A 129 -22.86 -17.59 -18.34
C THR A 129 -22.61 -18.26 -16.99
N ALA A 130 -21.98 -17.54 -16.05
CA ALA A 130 -21.66 -18.04 -14.72
C ALA A 130 -22.91 -18.41 -13.93
N SER A 131 -22.90 -19.59 -13.30
CA SER A 131 -23.98 -20.05 -12.43
C SER A 131 -24.00 -19.29 -11.10
N ASP A 132 -25.09 -19.43 -10.33
CA ASP A 132 -25.22 -18.80 -9.01
C ASP A 132 -24.14 -19.23 -8.00
N SER A 133 -23.51 -20.39 -8.24
CA SER A 133 -22.42 -20.93 -7.43
C SER A 133 -21.01 -20.61 -7.95
N ASP A 134 -20.89 -20.01 -9.13
CA ASP A 134 -19.59 -19.61 -9.69
C ASP A 134 -19.30 -18.17 -9.35
N TRP A 135 -18.06 -17.84 -9.00
CA TRP A 135 -17.62 -16.46 -8.83
C TRP A 135 -17.39 -15.77 -10.18
N ILE A 136 -17.47 -14.45 -10.19
CA ILE A 136 -17.00 -13.58 -11.27
C ILE A 136 -15.91 -12.67 -10.74
N LEU A 137 -14.80 -12.55 -11.47
CA LEU A 137 -13.71 -11.62 -11.19
C LEU A 137 -13.64 -10.57 -12.29
N ALA A 138 -13.84 -9.31 -11.92
CA ALA A 138 -13.66 -8.19 -12.82
C ALA A 138 -12.25 -7.58 -12.68
N ASN A 139 -11.84 -6.85 -13.72
CA ASN A 139 -10.49 -6.29 -13.86
C ASN A 139 -9.34 -7.31 -13.66
N PRO A 140 -9.39 -8.45 -14.36
CA PRO A 140 -8.35 -9.46 -14.20
C PRO A 140 -6.97 -8.92 -14.57
N ASP A 141 -5.96 -9.34 -13.81
CA ASP A 141 -4.58 -8.86 -13.84
C ASP A 141 -4.43 -7.34 -13.69
N TYR A 142 -5.46 -6.69 -13.14
CA TYR A 142 -5.48 -5.25 -12.85
C TYR A 142 -5.12 -4.37 -14.06
N LEU A 143 -5.60 -4.77 -15.24
CA LEU A 143 -5.27 -4.12 -16.52
C LEU A 143 -5.93 -2.74 -16.69
N GLY A 144 -7.03 -2.49 -16.01
CA GLY A 144 -7.72 -1.20 -15.97
C GLY A 144 -7.39 -0.41 -14.71
N ILE A 145 -7.35 0.92 -14.82
CA ILE A 145 -7.09 1.84 -13.70
C ILE A 145 -8.40 2.11 -12.95
N TYR A 146 -8.96 1.07 -12.35
CA TYR A 146 -10.18 1.17 -11.55
C TYR A 146 -10.22 0.08 -10.48
N ARG A 147 -10.89 0.39 -9.37
CA ARG A 147 -11.14 -0.57 -8.28
C ARG A 147 -12.41 -1.35 -8.55
N THR A 148 -12.52 -2.56 -8.02
CA THR A 148 -13.70 -3.41 -8.23
C THR A 148 -14.41 -3.70 -6.91
N LYS A 149 -15.69 -3.32 -6.83
CA LYS A 149 -16.58 -3.67 -5.73
C LYS A 149 -17.56 -4.74 -6.20
N TYR A 150 -17.73 -5.79 -5.43
CA TYR A 150 -18.65 -6.89 -5.74
C TYR A 150 -19.86 -6.87 -4.82
N ASP A 151 -20.98 -7.43 -5.27
CA ASP A 151 -22.09 -7.75 -4.39
C ASP A 151 -21.69 -8.80 -3.32
N PRO A 152 -22.41 -8.87 -2.18
CA PRO A 152 -22.01 -9.74 -1.06
C PRO A 152 -21.92 -11.23 -1.40
N GLN A 153 -22.78 -11.74 -2.29
CA GLN A 153 -22.77 -13.16 -2.65
C GLN A 153 -21.55 -13.48 -3.51
N ASN A 154 -21.27 -12.65 -4.52
CA ASN A 154 -20.08 -12.84 -5.36
C ASN A 154 -18.79 -12.70 -4.54
N PHE A 155 -18.75 -11.74 -3.62
CA PHE A 155 -17.62 -11.57 -2.71
C PHE A 155 -17.38 -12.82 -1.85
N TRP A 156 -18.44 -13.41 -1.30
CA TRP A 156 -18.34 -14.68 -0.56
C TRP A 156 -17.82 -15.84 -1.42
N LEU A 157 -18.28 -15.95 -2.68
CA LEU A 157 -17.79 -16.98 -3.61
C LEU A 157 -16.30 -16.81 -3.93
N ILE A 158 -15.82 -15.57 -4.07
CA ILE A 158 -14.39 -15.27 -4.26
C ILE A 158 -13.60 -15.67 -3.02
N MET A 159 -14.07 -15.31 -1.81
CA MET A 159 -13.40 -15.69 -0.56
C MET A 159 -13.30 -17.21 -0.41
N ALA A 160 -14.39 -17.94 -0.66
CA ALA A 160 -14.41 -19.39 -0.60
C ALA A 160 -13.44 -20.03 -1.61
N GLN A 161 -13.32 -19.45 -2.83
CA GLN A 161 -12.33 -19.91 -3.80
C GLN A 161 -10.90 -19.69 -3.34
N LEU A 162 -10.58 -18.51 -2.78
CA LEU A 162 -9.24 -18.21 -2.27
C LEU A 162 -8.83 -19.16 -1.14
N GLU A 163 -9.75 -19.48 -0.22
CA GLU A 163 -9.48 -20.42 0.87
C GLU A 163 -9.33 -21.87 0.36
N MET A 164 -10.15 -22.28 -0.61
CA MET A 164 -10.12 -23.63 -1.18
C MET A 164 -8.89 -23.88 -2.06
N ASP A 165 -8.66 -22.99 -3.02
CA ASP A 165 -7.53 -23.01 -3.95
C ASP A 165 -7.32 -21.61 -4.53
N HIS A 166 -6.47 -20.81 -3.89
CA HIS A 166 -6.12 -19.48 -4.39
C HIS A 166 -5.37 -19.53 -5.73
N THR A 167 -4.67 -20.63 -6.07
CA THR A 167 -3.78 -20.65 -7.24
C THR A 167 -4.52 -20.65 -8.58
N CYS A 168 -5.82 -20.97 -8.58
CA CYS A 168 -6.66 -20.82 -9.77
C CYS A 168 -6.88 -19.35 -10.17
N ILE A 169 -6.72 -18.40 -9.24
CA ILE A 169 -6.80 -16.97 -9.51
C ILE A 169 -5.37 -16.44 -9.75
N PRO A 170 -5.09 -15.71 -10.85
CA PRO A 170 -3.75 -15.20 -11.13
C PRO A 170 -3.17 -14.35 -10.00
N THR A 171 -1.85 -14.43 -9.81
CA THR A 171 -1.13 -13.79 -8.70
C THR A 171 -1.37 -12.27 -8.60
N ILE A 172 -1.40 -11.56 -9.74
CA ILE A 172 -1.69 -10.12 -9.78
C ILE A 172 -3.14 -9.84 -9.37
N THR A 173 -4.07 -10.66 -9.86
CA THR A 173 -5.50 -10.54 -9.51
C THR A 173 -5.74 -10.75 -8.01
N ARG A 174 -5.04 -11.69 -7.37
CA ARG A 174 -5.11 -11.88 -5.91
C ARG A 174 -4.60 -10.65 -5.14
N GLY A 175 -3.48 -10.09 -5.56
CA GLY A 175 -2.97 -8.84 -4.99
C GLY A 175 -3.96 -7.69 -5.16
N ALA A 176 -4.56 -7.54 -6.34
CA ALA A 176 -5.58 -6.53 -6.61
C ALA A 176 -6.83 -6.69 -5.73
N LEU A 177 -7.32 -7.91 -5.51
CA LEU A 177 -8.45 -8.18 -4.61
C LEU A 177 -8.16 -7.69 -3.18
N VAL A 178 -6.95 -7.95 -2.68
CA VAL A 178 -6.51 -7.46 -1.36
C VAL A 178 -6.47 -5.93 -1.36
N ASP A 179 -5.83 -5.29 -2.34
CA ASP A 179 -5.74 -3.82 -2.40
C ASP A 179 -7.12 -3.16 -2.47
N ASP A 180 -7.99 -3.66 -3.35
CA ASP A 180 -9.33 -3.11 -3.58
C ASP A 180 -10.19 -3.23 -2.33
N VAL A 181 -10.23 -4.38 -1.67
CA VAL A 181 -11.07 -4.56 -0.48
C VAL A 181 -10.63 -3.66 0.68
N PHE A 182 -9.32 -3.51 0.92
CA PHE A 182 -8.86 -2.56 1.94
C PHE A 182 -9.16 -1.10 1.58
N ALA A 183 -9.01 -0.72 0.30
CA ALA A 183 -9.32 0.63 -0.15
C ALA A 183 -10.82 0.94 -0.09
N LEU A 184 -11.67 0.01 -0.54
CA LEU A 184 -13.13 0.12 -0.47
C LEU A 184 -13.62 0.19 0.99
N SER A 185 -13.02 -0.62 1.88
CA SER A 185 -13.30 -0.55 3.31
C SER A 185 -12.93 0.82 3.87
N ARG A 186 -11.74 1.36 3.54
CA ARG A 186 -11.30 2.70 3.96
C ARG A 186 -12.20 3.82 3.44
N ALA A 187 -12.84 3.63 2.29
CA ALA A 187 -13.84 4.54 1.74
C ALA A 187 -15.27 4.31 2.30
N SER A 188 -15.43 3.40 3.28
CA SER A 188 -16.73 3.00 3.85
C SER A 188 -17.73 2.49 2.80
N LEU A 189 -17.23 1.88 1.71
CA LEU A 189 -18.06 1.34 0.61
C LEU A 189 -18.45 -0.14 0.80
N ILE A 190 -17.78 -0.84 1.71
CA ILE A 190 -18.04 -2.24 2.11
C ILE A 190 -17.95 -2.35 3.63
N ASN A 191 -18.27 -3.51 4.21
CA ASN A 191 -18.15 -3.68 5.66
C ASN A 191 -16.67 -3.68 6.06
N ALA A 192 -16.33 -2.96 7.13
CA ALA A 192 -14.96 -2.88 7.63
C ALA A 192 -14.36 -4.21 8.07
N SER A 193 -15.18 -5.25 8.31
CA SER A 193 -14.73 -6.61 8.61
C SER A 193 -14.42 -7.47 7.37
N ASP A 194 -14.88 -7.07 6.19
CA ASP A 194 -14.70 -7.81 4.93
C ASP A 194 -13.20 -8.01 4.57
N PRO A 195 -12.32 -6.99 4.69
CA PRO A 195 -10.89 -7.18 4.43
C PRO A 195 -10.23 -8.23 5.31
N TYR A 196 -10.56 -8.23 6.60
CA TYR A 196 -9.98 -9.19 7.54
C TYR A 196 -10.45 -10.61 7.25
N THR A 197 -11.69 -10.78 6.78
CA THR A 197 -12.20 -12.08 6.34
C THR A 197 -11.52 -12.54 5.06
N LEU A 198 -11.39 -11.66 4.06
CA LEU A 198 -10.73 -11.98 2.78
C LEU A 198 -9.32 -12.51 3.02
N ILE A 199 -8.48 -11.82 3.79
CA ILE A 199 -7.06 -12.17 3.93
C ILE A 199 -6.79 -13.47 4.73
N ARG A 200 -7.81 -14.18 5.21
CA ARG A 200 -7.64 -15.48 5.89
C ARG A 200 -6.92 -16.49 5.01
N TYR A 201 -7.13 -16.44 3.69
CA TYR A 201 -6.46 -17.33 2.74
C TYR A 201 -4.94 -17.17 2.71
N LEU A 202 -4.40 -16.03 3.19
CA LEU A 202 -2.95 -15.76 3.17
C LEU A 202 -2.13 -16.81 3.93
N LYS A 203 -2.74 -17.56 4.85
CA LYS A 203 -2.09 -18.72 5.50
C LYS A 203 -1.53 -19.74 4.49
N ASN A 204 -2.12 -19.81 3.30
CA ASN A 204 -1.72 -20.70 2.21
C ASN A 204 -0.94 -19.99 1.09
N GLU A 205 -0.89 -18.66 1.09
CA GLU A 205 -0.26 -17.87 0.03
C GLU A 205 1.27 -17.88 0.14
N THR A 206 1.97 -17.93 -1.00
CA THR A 206 3.44 -17.87 -1.03
C THR A 206 4.00 -16.93 -2.09
N ASP A 207 3.14 -16.36 -2.94
CA ASP A 207 3.56 -15.46 -4.01
C ASP A 207 3.90 -14.06 -3.50
N PHE A 208 4.88 -13.44 -4.15
CA PHE A 208 5.40 -12.13 -3.78
C PHE A 208 4.35 -11.01 -3.87
N VAL A 209 3.54 -10.98 -4.94
CA VAL A 209 2.63 -9.85 -5.20
C VAL A 209 1.52 -9.75 -4.16
N PRO A 210 0.73 -10.81 -3.86
CA PRO A 210 -0.32 -10.73 -2.85
C PRO A 210 0.23 -10.42 -1.46
N TRP A 211 1.37 -11.00 -1.08
CA TRP A 211 2.02 -10.69 0.19
C TRP A 211 2.48 -9.24 0.26
N THR A 212 3.12 -8.70 -0.78
CA THR A 212 3.59 -7.31 -0.78
C THR A 212 2.44 -6.33 -0.59
N VAL A 213 1.31 -6.57 -1.27
CA VAL A 213 0.09 -5.77 -1.09
C VAL A 213 -0.48 -5.94 0.31
N ALA A 214 -0.61 -7.18 0.80
CA ALA A 214 -1.13 -7.47 2.13
C ALA A 214 -0.33 -6.80 3.24
N LEU A 215 1.00 -6.88 3.22
CA LEU A 215 1.86 -6.27 4.25
C LEU A 215 1.73 -4.73 4.23
N SER A 216 1.58 -4.12 3.06
CA SER A 216 1.29 -2.68 2.93
C SER A 216 -0.07 -2.33 3.56
N ALA A 217 -1.12 -3.08 3.24
CA ALA A 217 -2.45 -2.89 3.80
C ALA A 217 -2.49 -3.11 5.32
N MET A 218 -1.82 -4.15 5.83
CA MET A 218 -1.66 -4.41 7.26
C MET A 218 -1.01 -3.22 7.97
N ASN A 219 0.08 -2.68 7.42
CA ASN A 219 0.74 -1.51 8.00
C ASN A 219 -0.18 -0.27 8.01
N GLN A 220 -1.02 -0.08 6.99
CA GLN A 220 -2.01 1.00 7.00
C GLN A 220 -3.07 0.80 8.08
N GLN A 221 -3.56 -0.42 8.29
CA GLN A 221 -4.53 -0.71 9.36
C GLN A 221 -3.92 -0.55 10.75
N GLU A 222 -2.66 -0.97 10.96
CA GLU A 222 -1.97 -0.74 12.22
C GLU A 222 -1.86 0.75 12.55
N VAL A 223 -1.60 1.60 11.56
CA VAL A 223 -1.58 3.05 11.75
C VAL A 223 -2.96 3.59 12.08
N LEU A 224 -3.99 3.16 11.34
CA LEU A 224 -5.36 3.63 11.51
C LEU A 224 -5.95 3.25 12.89
N LEU A 225 -5.52 2.11 13.43
CA LEU A 225 -5.99 1.57 14.70
C LEU A 225 -4.95 1.71 15.84
N ALA A 226 -3.86 2.46 15.64
CA ALA A 226 -2.72 2.51 16.56
C ALA A 226 -3.08 2.96 17.98
N GLU A 227 -4.05 3.88 18.11
CA GLU A 227 -4.53 4.42 19.39
C GLU A 227 -5.80 3.71 19.89
N GLN A 228 -6.18 2.58 19.29
CA GLN A 228 -7.38 1.82 19.67
C GLN A 228 -7.04 0.58 20.49
N ASP A 229 -7.92 0.19 21.41
CA ASP A 229 -7.72 -0.97 22.30
C ASP A 229 -7.61 -2.32 21.58
N ILE A 230 -7.95 -2.37 20.29
CA ILE A 230 -7.93 -3.58 19.45
C ILE A 230 -6.57 -3.82 18.77
N ILE A 231 -5.60 -2.90 18.90
CA ILE A 231 -4.33 -2.96 18.17
C ILE A 231 -3.54 -4.25 18.41
N LEU A 232 -3.56 -4.80 19.63
CA LEU A 232 -2.89 -6.06 19.93
C LEU A 232 -3.59 -7.27 19.33
N ASP A 233 -4.93 -7.28 19.30
CA ASP A 233 -5.70 -8.35 18.64
C ASP A 233 -5.43 -8.35 17.14
N LEU A 234 -5.37 -7.17 16.52
CA LEU A 234 -5.01 -6.98 15.12
C LEU A 234 -3.60 -7.52 14.82
N GLN A 235 -2.60 -7.15 15.62
CA GLN A 235 -1.22 -7.60 15.45
C GLN A 235 -1.08 -9.12 15.62
N ASN A 236 -1.77 -9.71 16.61
CA ASN A 236 -1.79 -11.16 16.81
C ASN A 236 -2.43 -11.87 15.62
N TYR A 237 -3.55 -11.34 15.11
CA TYR A 237 -4.21 -11.88 13.92
C TYR A 237 -3.29 -11.85 12.69
N PHE A 238 -2.62 -10.72 12.43
CA PHE A 238 -1.65 -10.62 11.34
C PHE A 238 -0.45 -11.56 11.53
N LEU A 239 0.06 -11.68 12.76
CA LEU A 239 1.15 -12.61 13.06
C LEU A 239 0.74 -14.06 12.69
N GLU A 240 -0.45 -14.51 13.08
CA GLU A 240 -0.96 -15.84 12.73
C GLU A 240 -1.03 -16.09 11.22
N LEU A 241 -1.39 -15.08 10.43
CA LEU A 241 -1.41 -15.18 8.97
C LEU A 241 0.00 -15.26 8.37
N ILE A 242 0.97 -14.54 8.95
CA ILE A 242 2.34 -14.41 8.44
C ILE A 242 3.23 -15.61 8.84
N LEU A 243 2.97 -16.25 9.99
CA LEU A 243 3.82 -17.34 10.50
C LEU A 243 4.05 -18.50 9.50
N PRO A 244 3.06 -18.98 8.72
CA PRO A 244 3.29 -20.00 7.71
C PRO A 244 4.35 -19.63 6.67
N ILE A 245 4.30 -18.42 6.10
CA ILE A 245 5.29 -17.97 5.13
C ILE A 245 6.63 -17.68 5.82
N TYR A 246 6.64 -17.15 7.04
CA TYR A 246 7.86 -16.99 7.84
C TYR A 246 8.58 -18.32 8.07
N ASN A 247 7.87 -19.38 8.42
CA ASN A 247 8.47 -20.71 8.62
C ASN A 247 9.07 -21.28 7.32
N LYS A 248 8.54 -20.89 6.16
CA LYS A 248 9.04 -21.32 4.85
C LYS A 248 10.28 -20.54 4.40
N ILE A 249 10.27 -19.21 4.53
CA ILE A 249 11.29 -18.34 3.93
C ILE A 249 12.10 -17.52 4.92
N GLY A 250 11.68 -17.36 6.18
CA GLY A 250 12.18 -16.37 7.14
C GLY A 250 13.69 -16.33 7.24
N TRP A 251 14.31 -17.35 7.84
CA TRP A 251 15.77 -17.44 7.99
C TRP A 251 16.42 -18.43 7.00
N THR A 252 15.66 -18.91 6.01
CA THR A 252 16.15 -19.82 4.98
C THR A 252 17.23 -19.13 4.13
N PRO A 253 18.44 -19.69 4.00
CA PRO A 253 19.47 -19.17 3.13
C PRO A 253 18.98 -18.94 1.70
N VAL A 254 19.35 -17.81 1.09
CA VAL A 254 18.86 -17.40 -0.25
C VAL A 254 19.11 -18.47 -1.32
N ASN A 255 20.24 -19.19 -1.24
CA ASN A 255 20.57 -20.28 -2.16
C ASN A 255 19.71 -21.56 -2.00
N GLN A 256 18.88 -21.62 -0.96
CA GLN A 256 17.95 -22.71 -0.69
C GLN A 256 16.49 -22.33 -1.02
N LEU A 257 16.23 -21.08 -1.41
CA LEU A 257 14.92 -20.64 -1.84
C LEU A 257 14.61 -21.13 -3.25
N THR A 258 13.35 -21.49 -3.50
CA THR A 258 12.91 -22.05 -4.78
C THR A 258 12.68 -20.98 -5.86
N ASP A 259 12.48 -19.73 -5.43
CA ASP A 259 12.15 -18.60 -6.29
C ASP A 259 12.86 -17.34 -5.77
N TRP A 260 13.47 -16.57 -6.68
CA TRP A 260 14.14 -15.31 -6.36
C TRP A 260 13.16 -14.27 -5.79
N LEU A 261 11.88 -14.35 -6.15
CA LEU A 261 10.84 -13.49 -5.59
C LEU A 261 10.64 -13.75 -4.08
N GLN A 262 10.86 -14.97 -3.60
CA GLN A 262 10.85 -15.25 -2.15
C GLN A 262 12.01 -14.54 -1.44
N ALA A 263 13.17 -14.42 -2.08
CA ALA A 263 14.31 -13.70 -1.52
C ALA A 263 14.04 -12.19 -1.39
N LEU A 264 13.18 -11.63 -2.25
CA LEU A 264 12.71 -10.25 -2.15
C LEU A 264 11.65 -10.05 -1.07
N LEU A 265 10.81 -11.07 -0.82
CA LEU A 265 9.76 -11.01 0.22
C LEU A 265 10.34 -11.17 1.63
N GLN A 266 11.38 -12.00 1.76
CA GLN A 266 12.00 -12.40 3.03
C GLN A 266 12.30 -11.23 3.99
N PRO A 267 12.91 -10.09 3.58
CA PRO A 267 13.22 -9.00 4.49
C PRO A 267 11.97 -8.35 5.11
N SER A 268 10.89 -8.24 4.34
CA SER A 268 9.61 -7.67 4.79
C SER A 268 8.93 -8.58 5.81
N ILE A 269 8.93 -9.89 5.55
CA ILE A 269 8.37 -10.90 6.48
C ILE A 269 9.14 -10.89 7.80
N LEU A 270 10.47 -10.95 7.76
CA LEU A 270 11.30 -10.86 8.96
C LEU A 270 11.08 -9.56 9.73
N SER A 271 11.02 -8.43 9.02
CA SER A 271 10.82 -7.11 9.65
C SER A 271 9.54 -7.06 10.46
N ILE A 272 8.43 -7.59 9.92
CA ILE A 272 7.13 -7.55 10.58
C ILE A 272 7.06 -8.57 11.73
N VAL A 273 7.48 -9.81 11.51
CA VAL A 273 7.46 -10.86 12.54
C VAL A 273 8.33 -10.48 13.76
N CYS A 274 9.53 -9.96 13.53
CA CYS A 274 10.39 -9.46 14.60
C CYS A 274 9.81 -8.18 15.25
N ARG A 275 9.15 -7.30 14.48
CA ARG A 275 8.45 -6.11 15.02
C ARG A 275 7.32 -6.50 15.97
N TYR A 276 6.58 -7.56 15.66
CA TYR A 276 5.55 -8.17 16.54
C TYR A 276 6.12 -8.98 17.69
N ARG A 277 7.43 -8.90 17.93
CA ARG A 277 8.11 -9.52 19.07
C ARG A 277 7.99 -11.05 19.11
N TYR A 278 7.88 -11.69 17.95
CA TYR A 278 7.97 -13.15 17.88
C TYR A 278 9.35 -13.62 18.31
N GLN A 279 9.39 -14.42 19.38
CA GLN A 279 10.62 -14.70 20.12
C GLN A 279 11.68 -15.39 19.26
N GLU A 280 11.29 -16.37 18.44
CA GLU A 280 12.23 -17.08 17.55
C GLU A 280 12.89 -16.13 16.54
N CYS A 281 12.15 -15.14 16.03
CA CYS A 281 12.69 -14.14 15.10
C CYS A 281 13.73 -13.25 15.81
N ILE A 282 13.42 -12.80 17.03
CA ILE A 282 14.33 -11.98 17.83
C ILE A 282 15.60 -12.77 18.17
N GLU A 283 15.48 -14.00 18.65
CA GLU A 283 16.60 -14.83 19.05
C GLU A 283 17.54 -15.15 17.88
N ALA A 284 16.98 -15.46 16.70
CA ALA A 284 17.75 -15.67 15.49
C ALA A 284 18.51 -14.39 15.08
N ALA A 285 17.84 -13.23 15.07
CA ALA A 285 18.48 -11.95 14.77
C ALA A 285 19.60 -11.62 15.78
N GLN A 286 19.37 -11.88 17.08
CA GLN A 286 20.37 -11.70 18.13
C GLN A 286 21.58 -12.60 17.96
N SER A 287 21.37 -13.87 17.62
CA SER A 287 22.46 -14.83 17.35
C SER A 287 23.33 -14.36 16.19
N ILE A 288 22.71 -14.00 15.07
CA ILE A 288 23.37 -13.47 13.87
C ILE A 288 24.15 -12.19 14.19
N TYR A 289 23.54 -11.25 14.91
CA TYR A 289 24.18 -9.99 15.29
C TYR A 289 25.35 -10.19 16.27
N ARG A 290 25.23 -11.10 17.25
CA ARG A 290 26.32 -11.42 18.19
C ARG A 290 27.54 -11.95 17.44
N ASN A 291 27.36 -12.83 16.46
CA ASN A 291 28.45 -13.33 15.63
C ASN A 291 29.16 -12.20 14.87
N TRP A 292 28.41 -11.24 14.33
CA TRP A 292 29.02 -10.06 13.71
C TRP A 292 29.77 -9.18 14.72
N LYS A 293 29.23 -8.98 15.93
CA LYS A 293 29.88 -8.19 16.99
C LYS A 293 31.19 -8.82 17.48
N LEU A 294 31.31 -10.16 17.43
CA LEU A 294 32.55 -10.89 17.74
C LEU A 294 33.63 -10.72 16.66
N ASN A 295 33.23 -10.53 15.40
CA ASN A 295 34.15 -10.22 14.30
C ASN A 295 33.68 -9.00 13.46
N PRO A 296 33.85 -7.77 13.97
CA PRO A 296 33.31 -6.57 13.33
C PRO A 296 33.92 -6.24 11.96
N THR A 297 35.05 -6.86 11.61
CA THR A 297 35.74 -6.60 10.34
C THR A 297 34.98 -7.17 9.14
N LEU A 298 34.25 -8.27 9.34
CA LEU A 298 33.47 -8.93 8.30
C LEU A 298 32.01 -9.03 8.74
N ASN A 299 31.17 -8.20 8.12
CA ASN A 299 29.72 -8.30 8.30
C ASN A 299 29.16 -9.50 7.52
N GLN A 300 28.99 -10.61 8.23
CA GLN A 300 28.48 -11.88 7.68
C GLN A 300 26.97 -11.89 7.45
N ILE A 301 26.26 -10.84 7.85
CA ILE A 301 24.81 -10.74 7.63
C ILE A 301 24.57 -10.57 6.12
N PRO A 302 23.76 -11.44 5.49
CA PRO A 302 23.40 -11.30 4.08
C PRO A 302 22.81 -9.92 3.81
N ALA A 303 23.19 -9.29 2.69
CA ALA A 303 22.86 -7.88 2.43
C ALA A 303 21.36 -7.58 2.48
N ASN A 304 20.51 -8.49 1.99
CA ASN A 304 19.05 -8.37 2.04
C ASN A 304 18.48 -8.49 3.47
N LEU A 305 19.20 -9.12 4.40
CA LEU A 305 18.76 -9.34 5.79
C LEU A 305 19.29 -8.29 6.78
N ARG A 306 20.16 -7.38 6.33
CA ARG A 306 20.78 -6.39 7.22
C ARG A 306 19.77 -5.44 7.85
N SER A 307 18.88 -4.85 7.06
CA SER A 307 17.82 -3.96 7.59
C SER A 307 16.97 -4.62 8.69
N PRO A 308 16.32 -5.79 8.47
CA PRO A 308 15.52 -6.44 9.52
C PRO A 308 16.34 -6.83 10.74
N VAL A 309 17.57 -7.34 10.57
CA VAL A 309 18.44 -7.69 11.72
C VAL A 309 18.78 -6.43 12.52
N TYR A 310 19.30 -5.38 11.86
CA TYR A 310 19.67 -4.13 12.52
C TYR A 310 18.51 -3.50 13.27
N CYS A 311 17.38 -3.37 12.59
CA CYS A 311 16.17 -2.80 13.17
C CYS A 311 15.70 -3.59 14.39
N THR A 312 15.73 -4.93 14.33
CA THR A 312 15.33 -5.80 15.45
C THR A 312 16.23 -5.61 16.65
N ILE A 313 17.54 -5.59 16.44
CA ILE A 313 18.52 -5.41 17.51
C ILE A 313 18.40 -4.04 18.16
N ILE A 314 18.27 -2.97 17.36
CA ILE A 314 18.18 -1.62 17.91
C ILE A 314 16.86 -1.38 18.64
N ARG A 315 15.76 -1.99 18.19
CA ARG A 315 14.44 -1.83 18.83
C ARG A 315 14.37 -2.39 20.26
N GLY A 316 15.03 -3.51 20.52
CA GLY A 316 15.08 -4.14 21.85
C GLY A 316 16.45 -4.06 22.53
N GLY A 317 17.38 -3.31 21.95
CA GLY A 317 18.80 -3.35 22.31
C GLY A 317 19.22 -2.28 23.30
N SER A 318 20.49 -2.37 23.69
CA SER A 318 21.10 -1.41 24.61
C SER A 318 21.69 -0.20 23.88
N ARG A 319 22.04 0.84 24.65
CA ARG A 319 22.85 1.96 24.13
C ARG A 319 24.21 1.49 23.56
N SER A 320 24.76 0.37 24.04
CA SER A 320 25.97 -0.24 23.45
C SER A 320 25.73 -0.71 22.02
N ASP A 321 24.56 -1.28 21.73
CA ASP A 321 24.21 -1.77 20.40
C ASP A 321 23.94 -0.62 19.43
N PHE A 322 23.28 0.44 19.90
CA PHE A 322 23.15 1.68 19.14
C PHE A 322 24.52 2.27 18.81
N ASN A 323 25.41 2.42 19.80
CA ASN A 323 26.74 2.98 19.59
C ASN A 323 27.59 2.11 18.64
N PHE A 324 27.44 0.80 18.69
CA PHE A 324 28.10 -0.11 17.75
C PHE A 324 27.65 0.18 16.31
N LEU A 325 26.33 0.16 16.03
CA LEU A 325 25.81 0.47 14.70
C LEU A 325 26.15 1.90 14.25
N TRP A 326 26.13 2.85 15.18
CA TRP A 326 26.54 4.23 14.93
C TRP A 326 28.00 4.33 14.48
N SER A 327 28.90 3.59 15.13
CA SER A 327 30.31 3.52 14.73
C SER A 327 30.50 2.87 13.35
N ARG A 328 29.62 1.93 12.98
CA ARG A 328 29.61 1.35 11.62
C ARG A 328 29.20 2.38 10.59
N LEU A 329 28.14 3.16 10.87
CA LEU A 329 27.67 4.24 10.00
C LEU A 329 28.77 5.28 9.74
N GLN A 330 29.52 5.66 10.77
CA GLN A 330 30.63 6.63 10.64
C GLN A 330 31.74 6.19 9.69
N ASN A 331 31.98 4.88 9.60
CA ASN A 331 33.07 4.30 8.82
C ASN A 331 32.61 3.65 7.51
N GLU A 332 31.32 3.76 7.17
CA GLU A 332 30.75 3.13 5.99
C GLU A 332 30.81 4.04 4.76
N SER A 333 31.19 3.46 3.62
CA SER A 333 31.31 4.16 2.33
C SER A 333 30.32 3.64 1.29
N ILE A 334 29.82 2.41 1.46
CA ILE A 334 28.88 1.76 0.54
C ILE A 334 27.48 2.35 0.76
N ALA A 335 26.95 3.00 -0.27
CA ALA A 335 25.68 3.73 -0.18
C ALA A 335 24.49 2.87 0.31
N ASN A 336 24.37 1.63 -0.17
CA ASN A 336 23.31 0.72 0.25
C ASN A 336 23.45 0.30 1.72
N GLU A 337 24.68 0.17 2.22
CA GLU A 337 24.91 -0.19 3.62
C GLU A 337 24.65 1.00 4.56
N VAL A 338 25.02 2.22 4.16
CA VAL A 338 24.63 3.44 4.87
C VAL A 338 23.11 3.50 5.05
N MET A 339 22.35 3.17 4.00
CA MET A 339 20.89 3.09 4.05
C MET A 339 20.37 2.06 5.07
N ASN A 340 20.90 0.84 5.03
CA ASN A 340 20.55 -0.21 6.01
C ASN A 340 20.84 0.23 7.45
N LEU A 341 22.01 0.84 7.69
CA LEU A 341 22.41 1.30 9.02
C LEU A 341 21.51 2.42 9.53
N LEU A 342 21.17 3.39 8.69
CA LEU A 342 20.24 4.48 9.05
C LEU A 342 18.83 3.95 9.35
N GLU A 343 18.34 2.99 8.56
CA GLU A 343 17.04 2.33 8.81
C GLU A 343 17.05 1.53 10.12
N GLY A 344 18.13 0.78 10.38
CA GLY A 344 18.31 0.05 11.62
C GLY A 344 18.36 0.96 12.86
N LEU A 345 19.16 2.02 12.80
CA LEU A 345 19.27 3.03 13.88
C LEU A 345 17.92 3.73 14.16
N ALA A 346 17.11 3.96 13.12
CA ALA A 346 15.80 4.57 13.25
C ALA A 346 14.78 3.71 14.03
N CYS A 347 15.06 2.43 14.23
CA CYS A 347 14.19 1.53 15.01
C CYS A 347 14.36 1.66 16.53
N THR A 348 15.22 2.57 17.02
CA THR A 348 15.43 2.76 18.45
C THR A 348 14.14 3.25 19.13
N GLU A 349 13.89 2.73 20.32
CA GLU A 349 12.74 3.10 21.16
C GLU A 349 13.14 3.97 22.36
N ASP A 350 14.43 4.33 22.48
CA ASP A 350 15.02 5.15 23.54
C ASP A 350 14.92 6.65 23.18
N PRO A 351 14.08 7.46 23.88
CA PRO A 351 13.86 8.86 23.51
C PRO A 351 15.13 9.73 23.50
N PRO A 352 16.04 9.66 24.49
CA PRO A 352 17.35 10.31 24.40
C PRO A 352 18.15 9.95 23.12
N LEU A 353 18.15 8.70 22.67
CA LEU A 353 18.83 8.30 21.44
C LEU A 353 18.13 8.81 20.18
N ILE A 354 16.81 8.86 20.17
CA ILE A 354 16.02 9.46 19.07
C ILE A 354 16.40 10.94 18.90
N VAL A 355 16.41 11.70 19.99
CA VAL A 355 16.78 13.13 19.97
C VAL A 355 18.23 13.30 19.50
N TYR A 356 19.16 12.51 20.06
CA TYR A 356 20.56 12.53 19.63
C TYR A 356 20.70 12.29 18.12
N PHE A 357 19.98 11.31 17.58
CA PHE A 357 20.01 10.99 16.15
C PHE A 357 19.45 12.14 15.30
N LEU A 358 18.32 12.73 15.71
CA LEU A 358 17.74 13.89 15.03
C LEU A 358 18.69 15.08 14.98
N GLU A 359 19.34 15.42 16.10
CA GLU A 359 20.29 16.54 16.19
C GLU A 359 21.45 16.44 15.21
N GLN A 360 21.89 15.22 14.86
CA GLN A 360 22.99 15.05 13.90
C GLN A 360 22.67 15.62 12.53
N HIS A 361 21.39 15.68 12.13
CA HIS A 361 20.98 16.20 10.82
C HIS A 361 21.19 17.71 10.67
N LEU A 362 21.31 18.44 11.79
CA LEU A 362 21.51 19.89 11.82
C LEU A 362 22.97 20.31 12.02
N LYS A 363 23.86 19.42 12.50
CA LYS A 363 25.29 19.72 12.69
C LYS A 363 26.03 20.02 11.39
N ASN A 364 26.92 21.01 11.40
CA ASN A 364 27.70 21.40 10.21
C ASN A 364 28.69 20.31 9.78
N ASP A 365 29.27 19.60 10.75
CA ASP A 365 30.15 18.45 10.63
C ASP A 365 29.39 17.12 10.74
N SER A 366 28.17 17.07 10.18
CA SER A 366 27.32 15.88 10.32
C SER A 366 27.96 14.64 9.68
N ILE A 367 27.89 13.53 10.42
CA ILE A 367 28.21 12.18 9.91
C ILE A 367 27.25 11.80 8.78
N ILE A 368 26.01 12.31 8.83
CA ILE A 368 24.96 11.98 7.88
C ILE A 368 25.07 12.92 6.68
N ARG A 369 25.48 12.37 5.54
CA ARG A 369 25.58 13.13 4.29
C ARG A 369 24.22 13.67 3.87
N ASP A 370 24.22 14.84 3.25
CA ASP A 370 23.01 15.58 2.88
C ASP A 370 21.99 14.77 2.06
N GLN A 371 22.46 13.89 1.17
CA GLN A 371 21.61 13.02 0.36
C GLN A 371 20.78 12.01 1.17
N TYR A 372 21.19 11.69 2.40
CA TYR A 372 20.52 10.73 3.28
C TYR A 372 19.62 11.38 4.34
N VAL A 373 19.73 12.70 4.54
CA VAL A 373 19.04 13.41 5.63
C VAL A 373 17.53 13.23 5.56
N ILE A 374 16.93 13.44 4.39
CA ILE A 374 15.47 13.33 4.22
C ILE A 374 15.01 11.90 4.55
N GLN A 375 15.66 10.90 3.98
CA GLN A 375 15.29 9.50 4.16
C GLN A 375 15.52 9.02 5.60
N SER A 376 16.60 9.48 6.24
CA SER A 376 16.90 9.20 7.64
C SER A 376 15.82 9.75 8.58
N ILE A 377 15.44 11.03 8.43
CA ILE A 377 14.35 11.63 9.22
C ILE A 377 13.03 10.92 8.96
N THR A 378 12.71 10.60 7.70
CA THR A 378 11.51 9.82 7.33
C THR A 378 11.51 8.44 7.98
N ASN A 379 12.64 7.75 8.08
CA ASN A 379 12.74 6.45 8.75
C ASN A 379 12.42 6.57 10.25
N ILE A 380 12.97 7.59 10.93
CA ILE A 380 12.68 7.85 12.35
C ILE A 380 11.19 8.20 12.53
N ALA A 381 10.65 9.06 11.66
CA ALA A 381 9.26 9.53 11.73
C ALA A 381 8.20 8.43 11.61
N ARG A 382 8.55 7.30 10.97
CA ARG A 382 7.67 6.12 10.79
C ARG A 382 7.56 5.23 12.02
N SER A 383 8.42 5.40 13.02
CA SER A 383 8.29 4.69 14.31
C SER A 383 7.18 5.36 15.14
N PRO A 384 6.16 4.62 15.60
CA PRO A 384 5.11 5.20 16.45
C PRO A 384 5.64 5.85 17.72
N ARG A 385 6.66 5.24 18.35
CA ARG A 385 7.30 5.81 19.55
C ARG A 385 8.09 7.07 19.27
N ALA A 386 8.70 7.19 18.09
CA ALA A 386 9.50 8.35 17.74
C ALA A 386 8.68 9.48 17.09
N ASN A 387 7.51 9.18 16.52
CA ASN A 387 6.73 10.11 15.70
C ASN A 387 6.46 11.45 16.40
N GLN A 388 6.01 11.41 17.67
CA GLN A 388 5.75 12.61 18.45
C GLN A 388 7.02 13.44 18.70
N VAL A 389 8.15 12.78 18.99
CA VAL A 389 9.45 13.44 19.21
C VAL A 389 9.91 14.12 17.92
N VAL A 390 9.81 13.41 16.80
CA VAL A 390 10.15 13.93 15.47
C VAL A 390 9.26 15.11 15.10
N TRP A 391 7.95 15.03 15.36
CA TRP A 391 7.02 16.12 15.07
C TRP A 391 7.35 17.39 15.83
N ASN A 392 7.63 17.28 17.14
CA ASN A 392 8.06 18.42 17.94
C ASN A 392 9.37 19.00 17.41
N TRP A 393 10.36 18.13 17.16
CA TRP A 393 11.66 18.55 16.64
C TRP A 393 11.57 19.26 15.27
N ILE A 394 10.70 18.79 14.37
CA ILE A 394 10.44 19.45 13.08
C ILE A 394 9.90 20.86 13.29
N ARG A 395 8.88 21.03 14.15
CA ARG A 395 8.29 22.34 14.44
C ARG A 395 9.32 23.31 15.03
N ASP A 396 10.15 22.83 15.95
CA ASP A 396 11.16 23.64 16.63
C ASP A 396 12.35 24.03 15.73
N ASN A 397 12.62 23.23 14.68
CA ASN A 397 13.81 23.39 13.84
C ASN A 397 13.50 23.63 12.36
N TRP A 398 12.25 23.91 11.99
CA TRP A 398 11.83 24.06 10.60
C TRP A 398 12.65 25.12 9.84
N SER A 399 12.86 26.28 10.44
CA SER A 399 13.64 27.37 9.85
C SER A 399 15.11 26.98 9.57
N LYS A 400 15.71 26.19 10.47
CA LYS A 400 17.08 25.66 10.30
C LYS A 400 17.14 24.59 9.22
N LEU A 401 16.11 23.74 9.12
CA LEU A 401 16.00 22.75 8.05
C LEU A 401 15.89 23.44 6.69
N LEU A 402 15.02 24.45 6.58
CA LEU A 402 14.87 25.25 5.36
C LEU A 402 16.18 25.93 4.96
N SER A 403 16.84 26.63 5.88
CA SER A 403 18.05 27.38 5.57
C SER A 403 19.20 26.48 5.12
N LYS A 404 19.35 25.30 5.74
CA LYS A 404 20.44 24.38 5.45
C LYS A 404 20.19 23.51 4.22
N ARG A 405 18.93 23.20 3.89
CA ARG A 405 18.57 22.24 2.83
C ARG A 405 18.03 22.90 1.56
N GLY A 406 17.82 24.22 1.63
CA GLY A 406 17.19 25.00 0.57
C GLY A 406 15.67 24.81 0.55
N ALA A 407 14.96 25.81 0.03
CA ALA A 407 13.50 25.83 -0.10
C ALA A 407 12.97 24.89 -1.21
N SER A 408 13.61 23.73 -1.39
CA SER A 408 13.14 22.68 -2.30
C SER A 408 11.94 21.99 -1.68
N PHE A 409 10.75 22.56 -1.85
CA PHE A 409 9.48 22.07 -1.34
C PHE A 409 9.33 20.54 -1.42
N GLY A 410 9.62 19.95 -2.59
CA GLY A 410 9.47 18.51 -2.83
C GLY A 410 10.35 17.59 -1.97
N ARG A 411 11.43 18.10 -1.36
CA ARG A 411 12.29 17.31 -0.46
C ARG A 411 11.80 17.34 0.98
N LEU A 412 11.38 18.52 1.46
CA LEU A 412 10.90 18.69 2.83
C LEU A 412 9.45 18.21 3.01
N SER A 413 8.63 18.24 1.95
CA SER A 413 7.28 17.69 1.97
C SER A 413 7.29 16.22 2.39
N ARG A 414 8.25 15.42 1.92
CA ARG A 414 8.40 13.99 2.30
C ARG A 414 8.59 13.76 3.80
N ILE A 415 9.23 14.70 4.52
CA ILE A 415 9.36 14.62 5.98
C ILE A 415 7.98 14.85 6.63
N ILE A 416 7.27 15.87 6.17
CA ILE A 416 5.91 16.19 6.64
C ILE A 416 4.94 15.04 6.33
N GLU A 417 5.04 14.44 5.15
CA GLU A 417 4.25 13.27 4.76
C GLU A 417 4.50 12.10 5.72
N ALA A 418 5.77 11.79 5.99
CA ALA A 418 6.16 10.67 6.84
C ALA A 418 5.77 10.85 8.31
N VAL A 419 5.90 12.07 8.86
CA VAL A 419 5.49 12.32 10.25
C VAL A 419 3.97 12.38 10.37
N SER A 420 3.30 13.03 9.42
CA SER A 420 1.85 13.15 9.46
C SER A 420 1.12 11.86 9.09
N SER A 421 1.78 10.88 8.48
CA SER A 421 1.14 9.62 8.07
C SER A 421 0.54 8.85 9.25
N GLN A 422 0.97 9.14 10.48
CA GLN A 422 0.45 8.54 11.72
C GLN A 422 -0.62 9.39 12.42
N PHE A 423 -0.98 10.54 11.86
CA PHE A 423 -1.95 11.45 12.47
C PHE A 423 -3.36 10.96 12.19
N ILE A 424 -4.06 10.53 13.23
CA ILE A 424 -5.41 9.98 13.16
C ILE A 424 -6.39 10.66 14.13
N THR A 425 -5.99 11.75 14.79
CA THR A 425 -6.80 12.44 15.79
C THR A 425 -7.09 13.89 15.43
N VAL A 426 -8.19 14.42 15.98
CA VAL A 426 -8.61 15.83 15.89
C VAL A 426 -7.46 16.75 16.33
N GLN A 427 -6.80 16.44 17.45
CA GLN A 427 -5.66 17.20 17.95
C GLN A 427 -4.52 17.27 16.92
N LYS A 428 -4.13 16.12 16.36
CA LYS A 428 -3.03 16.06 15.39
C LYS A 428 -3.33 16.78 14.08
N ARG A 429 -4.56 16.68 13.60
CA ARG A 429 -5.04 17.47 12.48
C ARG A 429 -4.90 18.96 12.75
N ASP A 430 -5.32 19.42 13.93
CA ASP A 430 -5.32 20.85 14.27
C ASP A 430 -3.89 21.38 14.51
N GLU A 431 -3.00 20.56 15.08
CA GLU A 431 -1.56 20.84 15.12
C GLU A 431 -0.97 21.00 13.71
N LEU A 432 -1.32 20.13 12.76
CA LEU A 432 -0.85 20.20 11.38
C LEU A 432 -1.41 21.45 10.66
N LYS A 433 -2.68 21.80 10.87
CA LYS A 433 -3.30 23.04 10.35
C LYS A 433 -2.60 24.29 10.86
N ALA A 434 -2.29 24.31 12.16
CA ALA A 434 -1.57 25.43 12.79
C ALA A 434 -0.15 25.56 12.22
N PHE A 435 0.56 24.43 12.07
CA PHE A 435 1.88 24.39 11.45
C PHE A 435 1.85 24.82 9.99
N ALA A 436 0.90 24.33 9.19
CA ALA A 436 0.74 24.78 7.80
C ALA A 436 0.55 26.31 7.74
N SER A 437 -0.30 26.86 8.62
CA SER A 437 -0.57 28.30 8.68
C SER A 437 0.64 29.14 9.11
N SER A 438 1.62 28.58 9.83
CA SER A 438 2.83 29.31 10.22
C SER A 438 3.87 29.38 9.11
N ILE A 439 3.74 28.56 8.06
CA ILE A 439 4.68 28.46 6.94
C ILE A 439 4.05 28.82 5.58
N THR A 440 2.77 29.21 5.55
CA THR A 440 1.97 29.46 4.32
C THR A 440 2.35 30.69 3.50
N ASN A 441 3.31 31.50 3.95
CA ASN A 441 3.91 32.53 3.10
C ASN A 441 4.72 31.93 1.92
N GLU A 442 4.80 30.59 1.81
CA GLU A 442 5.54 29.83 0.79
C GLU A 442 4.74 29.47 -0.50
N GLY A 443 3.49 29.94 -0.67
CA GLY A 443 2.77 29.89 -1.97
C GLY A 443 1.58 28.91 -2.10
N THR A 444 0.96 28.86 -3.28
CA THR A 444 -0.26 28.06 -3.57
C THR A 444 -0.05 26.55 -3.50
N VAL A 445 1.11 26.06 -3.95
CA VAL A 445 1.46 24.63 -3.98
C VAL A 445 1.51 24.04 -2.57
N TYR A 446 2.07 24.79 -1.61
CA TYR A 446 2.11 24.39 -0.20
C TYR A 446 0.70 24.23 0.37
N ARG A 447 -0.18 25.19 0.11
CA ARG A 447 -1.58 25.14 0.58
C ARG A 447 -2.30 23.91 0.09
N GLN A 448 -2.19 23.58 -1.20
CA GLN A 448 -2.82 22.39 -1.77
C GLN A 448 -2.28 21.10 -1.15
N TYR A 449 -0.97 21.00 -0.97
CA TYR A 449 -0.34 19.83 -0.35
C TYR A 449 -0.80 19.61 1.10
N PHE A 450 -0.77 20.64 1.93
CA PHE A 450 -1.24 20.52 3.31
C PHE A 450 -2.73 20.19 3.38
N GLN A 451 -3.53 20.76 2.47
CA GLN A 451 -4.96 20.42 2.38
C GLN A 451 -5.17 18.92 2.13
N LEU A 452 -4.41 18.31 1.20
CA LEU A 452 -4.49 16.87 0.95
C LEU A 452 -4.17 16.03 2.19
N LEU A 453 -3.15 16.41 2.96
CA LEU A 453 -2.81 15.72 4.22
C LEU A 453 -3.92 15.87 5.26
N ILE A 454 -4.49 17.08 5.39
CA ILE A 454 -5.58 17.36 6.31
C ILE A 454 -6.84 16.57 5.92
N ASP A 455 -7.17 16.50 4.64
CA ASP A 455 -8.32 15.76 4.12
C ASP A 455 -8.18 14.26 4.37
N ARG A 456 -6.98 13.70 4.18
CA ARG A 456 -6.68 12.31 4.57
C ARG A 456 -6.91 12.09 6.06
N ILE A 457 -6.40 12.97 6.94
CA ILE A 457 -6.59 12.83 8.39
C ILE A 457 -8.08 12.94 8.77
N ASN A 458 -8.84 13.81 8.12
CA ASN A 458 -10.30 13.89 8.33
C ASN A 458 -10.98 12.59 7.93
N ALA A 459 -10.63 12.01 6.78
CA ALA A 459 -11.17 10.73 6.33
C ALA A 459 -10.85 9.61 7.33
N ASP A 460 -9.63 9.57 7.86
CA ASP A 460 -9.23 8.57 8.87
C ASP A 460 -10.03 8.73 10.18
N ILE A 461 -10.23 9.97 10.66
CA ILE A 461 -11.07 10.25 11.84
C ILE A 461 -12.52 9.80 11.62
N GLU A 462 -13.11 10.15 10.47
CA GLU A 462 -14.48 9.76 10.12
C GLU A 462 -14.62 8.25 10.01
N TRP A 463 -13.65 7.60 9.36
CA TRP A 463 -13.65 6.16 9.19
C TRP A 463 -13.60 5.42 10.53
N ILE A 464 -12.72 5.84 11.46
CA ILE A 464 -12.62 5.23 12.79
C ILE A 464 -13.97 5.37 13.52
N ALA A 465 -14.58 6.56 13.48
CA ALA A 465 -15.85 6.81 14.15
C ALA A 465 -17.00 5.91 13.65
N VAL A 466 -17.02 5.59 12.35
CA VAL A 466 -18.07 4.77 11.72
C VAL A 466 -17.80 3.27 11.87
N ASN A 467 -16.55 2.84 11.74
CA ASN A 467 -16.24 1.42 11.47
C ASN A 467 -15.68 0.65 12.66
N LEU A 468 -15.19 1.33 13.72
CA LEU A 468 -14.53 0.69 14.84
C LEU A 468 -15.40 -0.38 15.54
N ALA A 469 -16.72 -0.16 15.64
CA ALA A 469 -17.63 -1.12 16.26
C ALA A 469 -17.72 -2.46 15.50
N SER A 470 -17.73 -2.42 14.16
CA SER A 470 -17.74 -3.63 13.33
C SER A 470 -16.43 -4.42 13.50
N ILE A 471 -15.31 -3.71 13.54
CA ILE A 471 -13.97 -4.30 13.73
C ILE A 471 -13.85 -4.93 15.13
N ASN A 472 -14.32 -4.25 16.17
CA ASN A 472 -14.37 -4.79 17.52
C ASN A 472 -15.20 -6.08 17.58
N THR A 473 -16.34 -6.12 16.89
CA THR A 473 -17.20 -7.31 16.83
C THR A 473 -16.51 -8.47 16.11
N PHE A 474 -15.74 -8.18 15.06
CA PHE A 474 -14.96 -9.20 14.34
C PHE A 474 -13.88 -9.85 15.22
N PHE A 475 -13.10 -9.04 15.95
CA PHE A 475 -12.00 -9.56 16.78
C PHE A 475 -12.45 -10.06 18.16
N ARG A 476 -13.53 -9.52 18.72
CA ARG A 476 -14.04 -9.87 20.05
C ARG A 476 -15.54 -10.20 20.00
N PRO A 477 -15.97 -11.27 19.30
CA PRO A 477 -17.38 -11.57 19.05
C PRO A 477 -18.20 -11.81 20.34
N ASN A 478 -17.56 -12.24 21.43
CA ASN A 478 -18.22 -12.63 22.67
C ASN A 478 -18.36 -11.52 23.72
N ASN A 479 -17.84 -10.30 23.47
CA ASN A 479 -17.95 -9.18 24.41
C ASN A 479 -19.24 -8.36 24.24
N ASN A 480 -20.06 -8.63 23.23
CA ASN A 480 -21.36 -7.96 23.00
C ASN A 480 -22.56 -8.70 23.60
N SER A 481 -22.34 -9.78 24.37
CA SER A 481 -23.40 -10.63 24.93
C SER A 481 -23.54 -10.56 26.47
N PHE A 482 -23.28 -9.40 27.09
CA PHE A 482 -23.64 -9.15 28.50
C PHE A 482 -24.02 -7.68 28.77
N VAL A 483 -25.07 -7.18 28.11
CA VAL A 483 -25.91 -6.12 28.68
C VAL A 483 -27.37 -6.44 28.35
N VAL A 484 -27.93 -7.45 29.04
CA VAL A 484 -29.38 -7.62 29.20
C VAL A 484 -29.65 -7.92 30.67
N ALA A 485 -30.33 -6.96 31.30
CA ALA A 485 -31.19 -7.05 32.47
C ALA A 485 -30.63 -7.59 33.81
N LEU A 486 -30.49 -6.69 34.78
CA LEU A 486 -31.21 -6.83 36.05
C LEU A 486 -32.30 -5.77 36.13
#